data_AF-A0A2K5ZZ16-F1
#
_entry.id   AF-A0A2K5ZZ16-F1
#
_cell.length_a   1.000
_cell.length_b   1.000
_cell.length_c   1.000
_cell.angle_alpha   90.00
_cell.angle_beta   90.00
_cell.angle_gamma   90.00
#
_symmetry.space_group_name_H-M   'P 1'
#
loop_
_entity.id
_entity.type
_entity.pdbx_description
1 polymer ?
#
loop_
_entity_poly.entity_id
_entity_poly.type
_entity_poly.pdbx_seq_one_letter_code
_entity_poly.pdbx_strand_id
1 'polypeptide(L)'
;LTPIIPALWEAEMGGSQGQEIETILANTTLRVHLAEKGDGAELIWDKDDPYAMDFVTSAANLRMHIFSMNMKSRFDIKSMAGNIIPAIATTNAVIAGLIVLEGLKILSGKIDQCRTTVLNKQPNPRKKLLVPCALDPPNPNCYICASKPEVTVQLNVHKVTVLTLQDKVVKEKFTMVAPDVQSKDGKGTILTSSKEGETEANNHKKLSEFGMRNCSWLQADYFLQDYTLLINILHSEDLRKDVEFEVVGDAPEKVGPKQAEDVAKSITNGSNDGTQPSTSTAQEQDDVLIVDSDEEDSSKNADVSEEERMLRTGQKEELDDVIALD
;
A
#
# COMPACT_ATOMS: atom_id res chain seq x y z
N LEU A 1 -33.97 32.88 -12.54
CA LEU A 1 -32.63 33.17 -13.09
C LEU A 1 -31.75 31.99 -12.75
N THR A 2 -31.60 31.06 -13.69
CA THR A 2 -30.58 30.01 -13.65
C THR A 2 -29.20 30.67 -13.61
N PRO A 3 -28.31 30.35 -12.66
CA PRO A 3 -26.95 30.83 -12.74
C PRO A 3 -26.20 29.93 -13.74
N ILE A 4 -26.16 30.40 -14.98
CA ILE A 4 -25.05 30.13 -15.87
C ILE A 4 -23.87 30.88 -15.26
N ILE A 5 -22.85 30.17 -14.77
CA ILE A 5 -21.39 30.42 -14.92
C ILE A 5 -20.68 29.36 -14.04
N PRO A 6 -20.31 28.18 -14.58
CA PRO A 6 -19.43 27.25 -13.86
C PRO A 6 -17.93 27.48 -14.16
N ALA A 7 -17.57 27.88 -15.38
CA ALA A 7 -16.18 27.82 -15.83
C ALA A 7 -15.29 29.02 -15.44
N LEU A 8 -15.86 30.21 -15.25
CA LEU A 8 -15.07 31.40 -14.85
C LEU A 8 -14.85 31.47 -13.33
N TRP A 9 -15.80 30.94 -12.56
CA TRP A 9 -15.73 30.83 -11.10
C TRP A 9 -14.65 29.82 -10.67
N GLU A 10 -14.57 28.65 -11.33
CA GLU A 10 -13.50 27.66 -11.09
C GLU A 10 -12.09 28.21 -11.39
N ALA A 11 -11.95 29.14 -12.34
CA ALA A 11 -10.67 29.74 -12.70
C ALA A 11 -10.17 30.81 -11.72
N GLU A 12 -11.07 31.52 -11.03
CA GLU A 12 -10.72 32.51 -9.98
C GLU A 12 -10.61 31.87 -8.57
N MET A 13 -11.26 30.73 -8.34
CA MET A 13 -11.28 30.03 -7.05
C MET A 13 -10.01 29.21 -6.74
N GLY A 14 -9.08 29.09 -7.69
CA GLY A 14 -7.80 28.40 -7.48
C GLY A 14 -6.81 29.15 -6.59
N GLY A 15 -7.08 30.42 -6.27
CA GLY A 15 -6.27 31.25 -5.37
C GLY A 15 -6.69 31.15 -3.90
N SER A 16 -5.92 31.78 -3.01
CA SER A 16 -6.22 31.83 -1.57
C SER A 16 -7.63 32.35 -1.27
N GLN A 17 -8.11 33.34 -2.01
CA GLN A 17 -9.45 33.91 -1.85
C GLN A 17 -10.58 32.91 -2.17
N GLY A 18 -10.37 31.97 -3.10
CA GLY A 18 -11.33 30.91 -3.38
C GLY A 18 -11.38 29.86 -2.28
N GLN A 19 -10.21 29.51 -1.73
CA GLN A 19 -10.11 28.61 -0.58
C GLN A 19 -10.77 29.21 0.68
N GLU A 20 -10.71 30.54 0.88
CA GLU A 20 -11.44 31.22 1.97
C GLU A 20 -12.96 31.03 1.85
N ILE A 21 -13.52 31.21 0.65
CA ILE A 21 -14.96 31.05 0.38
C ILE A 21 -15.39 29.60 0.62
N GLU A 22 -14.62 28.62 0.11
CA GLU A 22 -14.88 27.20 0.33
C GLU A 22 -14.86 26.83 1.82
N THR A 23 -13.88 27.36 2.57
CA THR A 23 -13.79 27.13 4.01
C THR A 23 -15.03 27.64 4.74
N ILE A 24 -15.50 28.86 4.40
CA ILE A 24 -16.67 29.48 5.02
C ILE A 24 -17.94 28.69 4.69
N LEU A 25 -18.12 28.28 3.43
CA LEU A 25 -19.29 27.52 2.99
C LEU A 25 -19.35 26.15 3.68
N ALA A 26 -18.24 25.41 3.66
CA ALA A 26 -18.16 24.09 4.29
C ALA A 26 -18.41 24.17 5.79
N ASN A 27 -17.79 25.14 6.48
CA ASN A 27 -18.00 25.34 7.92
C ASN A 27 -19.46 25.69 8.24
N THR A 28 -20.11 26.53 7.44
CA THR A 28 -21.52 26.89 7.65
C THR A 28 -22.43 25.66 7.58
N THR A 29 -22.23 24.80 6.58
CA THR A 29 -22.98 23.54 6.44
C THR A 29 -22.71 22.59 7.61
N LEU A 30 -21.44 22.40 7.99
CA LEU A 30 -21.06 21.54 9.11
C LEU A 30 -21.68 22.02 10.44
N ARG A 31 -21.82 23.33 10.66
CA ARG A 31 -22.51 23.88 11.83
C ARG A 31 -24.00 23.55 11.86
N VAL A 32 -24.66 23.49 10.69
CA VAL A 32 -26.06 23.04 10.60
C VAL A 32 -26.15 21.56 10.96
N HIS A 33 -25.28 20.71 10.39
CA HIS A 33 -25.25 19.27 10.71
C HIS A 33 -24.99 19.01 12.20
N LEU A 34 -24.15 19.83 12.84
CA LEU A 34 -23.91 19.73 14.27
C LEU A 34 -25.15 20.11 15.09
N ALA A 35 -25.85 21.18 14.71
CA ALA A 35 -27.08 21.61 15.38
C ALA A 35 -28.19 20.56 15.29
N GLU A 36 -28.28 19.82 14.18
CA GLU A 36 -29.23 18.72 13.99
C GLU A 36 -28.96 17.52 14.92
N LYS A 37 -27.71 17.29 15.32
CA LYS A 37 -27.33 16.19 16.23
C LYS A 37 -27.64 16.46 17.71
N GLY A 38 -27.93 17.70 18.08
CA GLY A 38 -28.28 18.10 19.44
C GLY A 38 -27.10 18.57 20.30
N ASP A 39 -27.41 19.02 21.52
CA ASP A 39 -26.44 19.64 22.42
C ASP A 39 -25.42 18.62 22.96
N GLY A 40 -24.13 19.00 22.95
CA GLY A 40 -23.02 18.12 23.33
C GLY A 40 -22.62 17.06 22.28
N ALA A 41 -23.19 17.08 21.08
CA ALA A 41 -22.78 16.20 19.99
C ALA A 41 -21.42 16.63 19.39
N GLU A 42 -20.70 15.66 18.82
CA GLU A 42 -19.47 15.90 18.06
C GLU A 42 -19.64 15.41 16.62
N LEU A 43 -19.01 16.11 15.68
CA LEU A 43 -18.87 15.61 14.31
C LEU A 43 -17.66 14.67 14.26
N ILE A 44 -17.88 13.47 13.73
CA ILE A 44 -16.80 12.55 13.41
C ILE A 44 -16.40 12.84 11.98
N TRP A 45 -15.13 13.10 11.75
CA TRP A 45 -14.63 13.34 10.41
C TRP A 45 -14.73 12.06 9.57
N ASP A 46 -15.29 12.19 8.38
CA ASP A 46 -15.33 11.15 7.36
C ASP A 46 -14.74 11.69 6.06
N LYS A 47 -13.82 10.94 5.46
CA LYS A 47 -13.20 11.26 4.17
C LYS A 47 -14.22 11.27 3.01
N ASP A 48 -15.35 10.59 3.20
CA ASP A 48 -16.41 10.47 2.20
C ASP A 48 -17.54 11.50 2.38
N ASP A 49 -17.57 12.24 3.50
CA ASP A 49 -18.41 13.42 3.65
C ASP A 49 -17.83 14.58 2.81
N PRO A 50 -18.59 15.09 1.81
CA PRO A 50 -18.11 16.14 0.93
C PRO A 50 -17.76 17.42 1.71
N TYR A 51 -18.58 17.84 2.69
CA TYR A 51 -18.38 19.08 3.42
C TYR A 51 -17.23 18.99 4.41
N ALA A 52 -17.08 17.84 5.08
CA ALA A 52 -15.94 17.60 5.97
C ALA A 52 -14.62 17.58 5.19
N MET A 53 -14.61 16.97 4.00
CA MET A 53 -13.43 16.93 3.15
C MET A 53 -13.11 18.28 2.50
N ASP A 54 -14.12 19.06 2.11
CA ASP A 54 -13.95 20.40 1.55
C ASP A 54 -13.39 21.38 2.59
N PHE A 55 -13.86 21.27 3.84
CA PHE A 55 -13.30 22.04 4.97
C PHE A 55 -11.82 21.72 5.19
N VAL A 56 -11.44 20.44 5.23
CA VAL A 56 -10.03 20.03 5.40
C VAL A 56 -9.17 20.50 4.22
N THR A 57 -9.66 20.35 3.00
CA THR A 57 -8.94 20.74 1.77
C THR A 57 -8.64 22.23 1.76
N SER A 58 -9.68 23.05 1.94
CA SER A 58 -9.57 24.51 1.90
C SER A 58 -8.72 25.07 3.04
N ALA A 59 -8.94 24.61 4.28
CA ALA A 59 -8.13 25.03 5.43
C ALA A 59 -6.65 24.62 5.29
N ALA A 60 -6.37 23.42 4.76
CA ALA A 60 -5.00 22.96 4.52
C ALA A 60 -4.31 23.78 3.43
N ASN A 61 -5.00 24.09 2.34
CA ASN A 61 -4.47 24.91 1.25
C ASN A 61 -4.17 26.35 1.70
N LEU A 62 -5.06 26.96 2.48
CA LEU A 62 -4.80 28.27 3.09
C LEU A 62 -3.57 28.24 3.98
N ARG A 63 -3.44 27.22 4.82
CA ARG A 63 -2.24 27.03 5.67
C ARG A 63 -0.99 26.87 4.82
N MET A 64 -1.02 26.06 3.76
CA MET A 64 0.11 25.88 2.85
C MET A 64 0.52 27.22 2.22
N HIS A 65 -0.45 28.01 1.76
CA HIS A 65 -0.19 29.33 1.20
C HIS A 65 0.48 30.28 2.21
N ILE A 66 0.02 30.31 3.47
CA ILE A 66 0.65 31.11 4.55
C ILE A 66 2.14 30.76 4.72
N PHE A 67 2.49 29.49 4.61
CA PHE A 67 3.88 29.01 4.71
C PHE A 67 4.62 28.98 3.36
N SER A 68 4.10 29.67 2.32
CA SER A 68 4.70 29.72 0.97
C SER A 68 4.93 28.33 0.34
N MET A 69 4.05 27.38 0.65
CA MET A 69 4.03 26.05 0.04
C MET A 69 3.00 25.98 -1.08
N ASN A 70 3.28 25.17 -2.11
CA ASN A 70 2.35 24.91 -3.19
C ASN A 70 1.08 24.23 -2.67
N MET A 71 -0.08 24.78 -3.03
CA MET A 71 -1.38 24.18 -2.73
C MET A 71 -1.52 22.83 -3.44
N LYS A 72 -2.34 21.95 -2.88
CA LYS A 72 -2.57 20.60 -3.39
C LYS A 72 -4.03 20.42 -3.81
N SER A 73 -4.24 19.47 -4.71
CA SER A 73 -5.59 19.13 -5.16
C SER A 73 -6.39 18.50 -4.02
N ARG A 74 -7.71 18.59 -4.11
CA ARG A 74 -8.64 17.89 -3.21
C ARG A 74 -8.39 16.38 -3.18
N PHE A 75 -8.03 15.79 -4.32
CA PHE A 75 -7.75 14.37 -4.44
C PHE A 75 -6.49 13.97 -3.64
N ASP A 76 -5.41 14.74 -3.77
CA ASP A 76 -4.17 14.51 -3.02
C ASP A 76 -4.41 14.67 -1.51
N ILE A 77 -5.14 15.72 -1.11
CA ILE A 77 -5.42 16.00 0.30
C ILE A 77 -6.33 14.91 0.88
N LYS A 78 -7.33 14.42 0.14
CA LYS A 78 -8.17 13.28 0.58
C LYS A 78 -7.34 12.02 0.80
N SER A 79 -6.41 11.73 -0.10
CA SER A 79 -5.50 10.60 0.03
C SER A 79 -4.60 10.72 1.27
N MET A 80 -4.05 11.89 1.54
CA MET A 80 -3.19 12.11 2.72
C MET A 80 -4.01 12.09 4.03
N ALA A 81 -5.14 12.81 4.07
CA ALA A 81 -5.97 12.93 5.26
C ALA A 81 -6.56 11.59 5.71
N GLY A 82 -7.02 10.78 4.74
CA GLY A 82 -7.57 9.44 5.02
C GLY A 82 -6.57 8.45 5.61
N ASN A 83 -5.27 8.72 5.50
CA ASN A 83 -4.19 7.86 5.96
C ASN A 83 -3.46 8.39 7.21
N ILE A 84 -4.01 9.41 7.89
CA ILE A 84 -3.40 9.95 9.10
C ILE A 84 -3.51 8.94 10.25
N ILE A 85 -2.37 8.49 10.75
CA ILE A 85 -2.28 7.68 11.98
C ILE A 85 -2.00 8.61 13.15
N PRO A 86 -2.85 8.65 14.19
CA PRO A 86 -2.61 9.48 15.36
C PRO A 86 -1.36 9.02 16.12
N ALA A 87 -0.50 9.97 16.46
CA ALA A 87 0.70 9.71 17.24
C ALA A 87 0.43 9.89 18.74
N ILE A 88 0.94 8.97 19.57
CA ILE A 88 0.85 9.03 21.03
C ILE A 88 2.26 9.05 21.61
N ALA A 89 2.54 10.01 22.50
CA ALA A 89 3.87 10.21 23.06
C ALA A 89 4.43 8.95 23.77
N THR A 90 3.55 8.18 24.43
CA THR A 90 3.94 6.95 25.13
C THR A 90 4.44 5.87 24.18
N THR A 91 3.85 5.72 22.99
CA THR A 91 4.31 4.78 21.96
C THR A 91 5.76 5.10 21.57
N ASN A 92 6.06 6.38 21.31
CA ASN A 92 7.41 6.81 20.94
C ASN A 92 8.42 6.54 22.07
N ALA A 93 8.05 6.80 23.32
CA ALA A 93 8.91 6.53 24.47
C ALA A 93 9.24 5.02 24.60
N VAL A 94 8.26 4.15 24.42
CA VAL A 94 8.45 2.69 24.45
C VAL A 94 9.37 2.24 23.32
N ILE A 95 9.08 2.66 22.07
CA ILE A 95 9.89 2.28 20.90
C ILE A 95 11.33 2.81 21.02
N ALA A 96 11.53 4.05 21.47
CA ALA A 96 12.86 4.61 21.69
C ALA A 96 13.67 3.80 22.73
N GLY A 97 13.02 3.36 23.82
CA GLY A 97 13.65 2.46 24.79
C GLY A 97 14.09 1.13 24.17
N LEU A 98 13.23 0.53 23.34
CA LEU A 98 13.55 -0.73 22.63
C LEU A 98 14.70 -0.55 21.64
N ILE A 99 14.78 0.57 20.92
CA ILE A 99 15.89 0.88 19.99
C ILE A 99 17.22 0.87 20.74
N VAL A 100 17.31 1.52 21.91
CA VAL A 100 18.54 1.55 22.70
C VAL A 100 18.90 0.15 23.21
N LEU A 101 17.92 -0.64 23.66
CA LEU A 101 18.14 -2.01 24.11
C LEU A 101 18.69 -2.92 22.99
N GLU A 102 18.16 -2.82 21.77
CA GLU A 102 18.71 -3.53 20.61
C GLU A 102 20.10 -3.01 20.23
N GLY A 103 20.33 -1.69 20.28
CA GLY A 103 21.64 -1.08 20.04
C GLY A 103 22.73 -1.60 20.98
N LEU A 104 22.41 -1.78 22.27
CA LEU A 104 23.34 -2.36 23.24
C LEU A 104 23.72 -3.81 22.91
N LYS A 105 22.79 -4.61 22.38
CA LYS A 105 23.08 -5.98 21.94
C LYS A 105 24.03 -5.98 20.74
N ILE A 106 23.77 -5.11 19.76
CA ILE A 106 24.63 -4.96 18.57
C ILE A 106 26.05 -4.55 18.98
N LEU A 107 26.19 -3.52 19.83
CA LEU A 107 27.50 -3.05 20.32
C LEU A 107 28.25 -4.10 21.15
N SER A 108 27.51 -5.03 21.77
CA SER A 108 28.09 -6.16 22.50
C SER A 108 28.45 -7.36 21.60
N GLY A 109 28.29 -7.24 20.29
CA GLY A 109 28.52 -8.33 19.33
C GLY A 109 27.46 -9.44 19.36
N LYS A 110 26.30 -9.21 19.99
CA LYS A 110 25.23 -10.20 20.21
C LYS A 110 24.08 -10.00 19.22
N ILE A 111 24.39 -9.93 17.93
CA ILE A 111 23.39 -9.70 16.86
C ILE A 111 22.41 -10.88 16.77
N ASP A 112 22.86 -12.09 17.09
CA ASP A 112 22.04 -13.30 17.19
C ASP A 112 20.90 -13.19 18.23
N GLN A 113 21.01 -12.26 19.19
CA GLN A 113 20.00 -11.99 20.22
C GLN A 113 19.05 -10.85 19.84
N CYS A 114 19.29 -10.19 18.71
CA CYS A 114 18.41 -9.13 18.21
C CYS A 114 17.08 -9.70 17.69
N ARG A 115 16.01 -8.95 17.89
CA ARG A 115 14.64 -9.38 17.55
C ARG A 115 13.84 -8.20 17.01
N THR A 116 12.98 -8.47 16.03
CA THR A 116 11.94 -7.52 15.62
C THR A 116 10.87 -7.53 16.69
N THR A 117 10.75 -6.46 17.46
CA THR A 117 9.76 -6.38 18.56
C THR A 117 8.56 -5.55 18.14
N VAL A 118 7.38 -6.18 18.08
CA VAL A 118 6.11 -5.52 17.77
C VAL A 118 5.41 -5.12 19.06
N LEU A 119 4.97 -3.86 19.15
CA LEU A 119 4.13 -3.35 20.22
C LEU A 119 2.66 -3.41 19.79
N ASN A 120 1.89 -4.31 20.41
CA ASN A 120 0.45 -4.43 20.14
C ASN A 120 -0.36 -3.44 20.98
N LYS A 121 -1.56 -3.08 20.50
CA LYS A 121 -2.54 -2.31 21.28
C LYS A 121 -3.15 -3.12 22.43
N GLN A 122 -3.36 -4.42 22.21
CA GLN A 122 -3.85 -5.37 23.19
C GLN A 122 -2.94 -6.59 23.25
N PRO A 123 -2.87 -7.29 24.39
CA PRO A 123 -2.12 -8.55 24.48
C PRO A 123 -2.64 -9.55 23.44
N ASN A 124 -1.72 -10.26 22.78
CA ASN A 124 -2.10 -11.38 21.92
C ASN A 124 -2.69 -12.55 22.75
N PRO A 125 -3.21 -13.63 22.12
CA PRO A 125 -3.74 -14.79 22.84
C PRO A 125 -2.75 -15.43 23.84
N ARG A 126 -1.44 -15.20 23.66
CA ARG A 126 -0.36 -15.63 24.56
C ARG A 126 -0.04 -14.61 25.66
N LYS A 127 -0.90 -13.61 25.86
CA LYS A 127 -0.77 -12.52 26.86
C LYS A 127 0.48 -11.64 26.68
N LYS A 128 1.05 -11.57 25.47
CA LYS A 128 2.20 -10.71 25.16
C LYS A 128 1.73 -9.42 24.50
N LEU A 129 2.10 -8.29 25.12
CA LEU A 129 1.91 -6.95 24.56
C LEU A 129 3.09 -6.55 23.66
N LEU A 130 4.31 -6.87 24.10
CA LEU A 130 5.53 -6.78 23.31
C LEU A 130 5.85 -8.17 22.76
N VAL A 131 5.90 -8.31 21.44
CA VAL A 131 6.09 -9.59 20.76
C VAL A 131 7.43 -9.56 20.03
N PRO A 132 8.49 -10.17 20.61
CA PRO A 132 9.76 -10.34 19.91
C PRO A 132 9.67 -11.49 18.89
N CYS A 133 10.05 -11.20 17.66
CA CYS A 133 10.15 -12.14 16.54
C CYS A 133 11.63 -12.28 16.12
N ALA A 134 12.01 -13.45 15.61
CA ALA A 134 13.33 -13.65 15.04
C ALA A 134 13.57 -12.68 13.86
N LEU A 135 14.82 -12.34 13.60
CA LEU A 135 15.18 -11.57 12.41
C LEU A 135 15.10 -12.50 11.20
N ASP A 136 14.38 -12.06 10.17
CA ASP A 136 14.31 -12.79 8.90
C ASP A 136 15.64 -12.66 8.14
N PRO A 137 16.08 -13.70 7.41
CA PRO A 137 17.25 -13.61 6.54
C PRO A 137 16.97 -12.67 5.35
N PRO A 138 18.02 -12.18 4.66
CA PRO A 138 17.85 -11.40 3.43
C PRO A 138 17.01 -12.16 2.39
N ASN A 139 15.99 -11.49 1.85
CA ASN A 139 15.16 -12.06 0.80
C ASN A 139 15.97 -12.17 -0.50
N PRO A 140 16.13 -13.38 -1.08
CA PRO A 140 16.86 -13.57 -2.35
C PRO A 140 16.28 -12.78 -3.53
N ASN A 141 14.98 -12.45 -3.49
CA ASN A 141 14.27 -11.71 -4.52
C ASN A 141 14.21 -10.20 -4.24
N CYS A 142 14.90 -9.70 -3.21
CA CYS A 142 14.92 -8.27 -2.91
C CYS A 142 15.65 -7.52 -4.03
N TYR A 143 14.97 -6.59 -4.69
CA TYR A 143 15.59 -5.75 -5.72
C TYR A 143 16.57 -4.71 -5.17
N ILE A 144 16.86 -4.67 -3.86
CA ILE A 144 17.82 -3.74 -3.26
C ILE A 144 19.06 -4.47 -2.75
N CYS A 145 18.89 -5.42 -1.82
CA CYS A 145 20.03 -6.05 -1.12
C CYS A 145 20.48 -7.40 -1.71
N ALA A 146 19.80 -7.93 -2.73
CA ALA A 146 20.28 -9.13 -3.42
C ALA A 146 21.60 -8.85 -4.15
N SER A 147 22.42 -9.87 -4.36
CA SER A 147 23.73 -9.74 -5.02
C SER A 147 23.65 -9.25 -6.47
N LYS A 148 22.52 -9.51 -7.13
CA LYS A 148 22.21 -9.09 -8.50
C LYS A 148 20.73 -8.73 -8.54
N PRO A 149 20.37 -7.49 -8.19
CA PRO A 149 18.97 -7.10 -8.16
C PRO A 149 18.45 -6.90 -9.59
N GLU A 150 17.36 -7.58 -9.89
CA GLU A 150 16.69 -7.54 -11.19
C GLU A 150 15.20 -7.29 -10.98
N VAL A 151 14.65 -6.40 -11.80
CA VAL A 151 13.21 -6.11 -11.82
C VAL A 151 12.70 -6.16 -13.24
N THR A 152 11.42 -6.48 -13.38
CA THR A 152 10.75 -6.43 -14.68
C THR A 152 9.67 -5.37 -14.64
N VAL A 153 9.69 -4.45 -15.60
CA VAL A 153 8.73 -3.36 -15.74
C VAL A 153 7.96 -3.53 -17.03
N GLN A 154 6.65 -3.65 -16.92
CA GLN A 154 5.71 -3.72 -18.03
C GLN A 154 5.28 -2.31 -18.42
N LEU A 155 5.57 -1.89 -19.66
CA LEU A 155 5.25 -0.56 -20.16
C LEU A 155 5.09 -0.50 -21.68
N ASN A 156 4.47 0.56 -22.20
CA ASN A 156 4.37 0.77 -23.64
C ASN A 156 5.58 1.60 -24.16
N VAL A 157 6.52 0.94 -24.85
CA VAL A 157 7.77 1.59 -25.33
C VAL A 157 7.55 2.69 -26.38
N HIS A 158 6.39 2.71 -27.04
CA HIS A 158 6.02 3.73 -28.03
C HIS A 158 5.37 4.96 -27.39
N LYS A 159 4.78 4.81 -26.19
CA LYS A 159 4.12 5.91 -25.47
C LYS A 159 5.03 6.54 -24.42
N VAL A 160 5.76 5.73 -23.67
CA VAL A 160 6.61 6.20 -22.56
C VAL A 160 7.82 6.96 -23.08
N THR A 161 8.08 8.12 -22.46
CA THR A 161 9.25 8.96 -22.75
C THR A 161 10.40 8.66 -21.81
N VAL A 162 11.62 9.08 -22.19
CA VAL A 162 12.79 9.00 -21.31
C VAL A 162 12.57 9.77 -20.00
N LEU A 163 11.92 10.93 -20.04
CA LEU A 163 11.59 11.70 -18.82
C LEU A 163 10.67 10.92 -17.87
N THR A 164 9.66 10.24 -18.43
CA THR A 164 8.72 9.43 -17.64
C THR A 164 9.44 8.24 -16.98
N LEU A 165 10.32 7.58 -17.74
CA LEU A 165 11.20 6.54 -17.21
C LEU A 165 12.09 7.08 -16.07
N GLN A 166 12.71 8.24 -16.27
CA GLN A 166 13.58 8.85 -15.27
C GLN A 166 12.82 9.19 -13.98
N ASP A 167 11.79 10.02 -14.08
CA ASP A 167 11.18 10.64 -12.91
C ASP A 167 10.19 9.70 -12.23
N LYS A 168 9.30 9.03 -12.98
CA LYS A 168 8.25 8.18 -12.39
C LYS A 168 8.72 6.76 -12.09
N VAL A 169 9.53 6.16 -12.97
CA VAL A 169 9.97 4.77 -12.80
C VAL A 169 11.21 4.71 -11.91
N VAL A 170 12.28 5.40 -12.29
CA VAL A 170 13.58 5.22 -11.63
C VAL A 170 13.69 6.06 -10.34
N LYS A 171 13.31 7.35 -10.38
CA LYS A 171 13.37 8.22 -9.20
C LYS A 171 12.22 7.99 -8.22
N GLU A 172 10.99 7.99 -8.68
CA GLU A 172 9.82 7.85 -7.81
C GLU A 172 9.60 6.39 -7.38
N LYS A 173 9.45 5.43 -8.32
CA LYS A 173 9.18 4.03 -7.95
C LYS A 173 10.38 3.29 -7.38
N PHE A 174 11.58 3.46 -7.93
CA PHE A 174 12.81 2.81 -7.41
C PHE A 174 13.65 3.69 -6.48
N THR A 175 13.16 4.89 -6.12
CA THR A 175 13.75 5.76 -5.08
C THR A 175 15.20 6.17 -5.33
N MET A 176 15.65 6.22 -6.59
CA MET A 176 16.98 6.70 -6.93
C MET A 176 17.02 8.23 -7.02
N VAL A 177 17.97 8.90 -6.37
CA VAL A 177 18.01 10.39 -6.39
C VAL A 177 18.57 10.92 -7.71
N ALA A 178 19.69 10.36 -8.16
CA ALA A 178 20.40 10.82 -9.36
C ALA A 178 20.89 9.61 -10.18
N PRO A 179 19.98 8.92 -10.91
CA PRO A 179 20.31 7.71 -11.64
C PRO A 179 20.96 7.98 -13.00
N ASP A 180 21.98 7.19 -13.32
CA ASP A 180 22.50 7.03 -14.68
C ASP A 180 21.89 5.77 -15.30
N VAL A 181 21.17 5.92 -16.42
CA VAL A 181 20.48 4.80 -17.06
C VAL A 181 21.05 4.57 -18.44
N GLN A 182 21.55 3.36 -18.67
CA GLN A 182 22.13 2.92 -19.92
C GLN A 182 21.46 1.66 -20.47
N SER A 183 21.44 1.54 -21.79
CA SER A 183 21.00 0.34 -22.50
C SER A 183 22.05 -0.77 -22.42
N LYS A 184 21.61 -2.01 -22.15
CA LYS A 184 22.44 -3.22 -22.23
C LYS A 184 22.42 -3.87 -23.63
N ASP A 185 22.55 -3.05 -24.66
CA ASP A 185 22.63 -3.49 -26.06
C ASP A 185 24.08 -3.74 -26.55
N GLY A 186 25.06 -3.61 -25.65
CA GLY A 186 26.49 -3.71 -25.95
C GLY A 186 27.09 -2.47 -26.61
N LYS A 187 26.26 -1.47 -26.98
CA LYS A 187 26.72 -0.16 -27.47
C LYS A 187 26.92 0.85 -26.33
N GLY A 188 26.28 0.61 -25.19
CA GLY A 188 26.35 1.50 -24.04
C GLY A 188 25.58 2.80 -24.27
N THR A 189 24.42 2.70 -24.93
CA THR A 189 23.58 3.88 -25.22
C THR A 189 23.06 4.48 -23.90
N ILE A 190 23.49 5.71 -23.59
CA ILE A 190 23.08 6.44 -22.38
C ILE A 190 21.71 7.09 -22.63
N LEU A 191 20.72 6.74 -21.80
CA LEU A 191 19.38 7.31 -21.84
C LEU A 191 19.28 8.54 -20.94
N THR A 192 19.71 8.40 -19.69
CA THR A 192 19.71 9.46 -18.67
C THR A 192 21.07 9.54 -18.02
N SER A 193 21.56 10.76 -17.81
CA SER A 193 22.78 11.05 -17.05
C SER A 193 22.41 11.78 -15.76
N SER A 194 23.18 11.56 -14.70
CA SER A 194 23.09 12.31 -13.45
C SER A 194 23.63 13.74 -13.59
N LYS A 195 24.37 14.04 -14.67
CA LYS A 195 24.95 15.35 -14.93
C LYS A 195 24.00 16.23 -15.73
N GLU A 196 23.82 17.45 -15.23
CA GLU A 196 22.98 18.46 -15.87
C GLU A 196 23.52 18.82 -17.28
N GLY A 197 22.61 18.97 -18.25
CA GLY A 197 22.95 19.31 -19.63
C GLY A 197 23.43 18.18 -20.56
N GLU A 198 23.68 16.94 -20.08
CA GLU A 198 24.15 15.85 -20.95
C GLU A 198 23.02 15.16 -21.73
N THR A 199 21.90 14.83 -21.07
CA THR A 199 20.83 14.01 -21.66
C THR A 199 19.49 14.72 -21.79
N GLU A 200 19.41 16.02 -21.57
CA GLU A 200 18.15 16.78 -21.62
C GLU A 200 17.46 16.71 -22.99
N ALA A 201 18.25 16.63 -24.05
CA ALA A 201 17.76 16.45 -25.42
C ALA A 201 17.00 15.11 -25.63
N ASN A 202 17.16 14.15 -24.73
CA ASN A 202 16.50 12.84 -24.79
C ASN A 202 15.14 12.82 -24.08
N ASN A 203 14.86 13.78 -23.20
CA ASN A 203 13.72 13.77 -22.28
C ASN A 203 12.36 13.55 -22.98
N HIS A 204 12.15 14.18 -24.13
CA HIS A 204 10.90 14.12 -24.89
C HIS A 204 10.79 12.91 -25.83
N LYS A 205 11.91 12.23 -26.11
CA LYS A 205 11.97 11.10 -27.05
C LYS A 205 11.34 9.86 -26.44
N LYS A 206 10.72 9.03 -27.28
CA LYS A 206 10.15 7.75 -26.89
C LYS A 206 11.23 6.70 -26.71
N LEU A 207 11.00 5.74 -25.82
CA LEU A 207 11.95 4.65 -25.60
C LEU A 207 12.23 3.86 -26.88
N SER A 208 11.22 3.68 -27.75
CA SER A 208 11.39 3.02 -29.04
C SER A 208 12.38 3.71 -29.98
N GLU A 209 12.60 5.02 -29.86
CA GLU A 209 13.57 5.76 -30.68
C GLU A 209 15.03 5.36 -30.36
N PHE A 210 15.26 4.81 -29.16
CA PHE A 210 16.55 4.27 -28.74
C PHE A 210 16.69 2.77 -29.06
N GLY A 211 15.77 2.22 -29.87
CA GLY A 211 15.75 0.80 -30.22
C GLY A 211 15.25 -0.11 -29.09
N MET A 212 14.57 0.45 -28.08
CA MET A 212 13.97 -0.35 -27.01
C MET A 212 12.78 -1.15 -27.52
N ARG A 213 12.75 -2.42 -27.16
CA ARG A 213 11.73 -3.40 -27.56
C ARG A 213 11.37 -4.29 -26.37
N ASN A 214 10.50 -5.27 -26.60
CA ASN A 214 10.21 -6.29 -25.61
C ASN A 214 11.48 -7.05 -25.20
N CYS A 215 11.64 -7.29 -23.91
CA CYS A 215 12.81 -7.91 -23.27
C CYS A 215 14.11 -7.11 -23.44
N SER A 216 14.03 -5.80 -23.69
CA SER A 216 15.19 -4.92 -23.61
C SER A 216 15.64 -4.76 -22.17
N TRP A 217 16.96 -4.77 -21.95
CA TRP A 217 17.55 -4.59 -20.62
C TRP A 217 18.13 -3.18 -20.48
N LEU A 218 17.82 -2.55 -19.36
CA LEU A 218 18.42 -1.32 -18.90
C LEU A 218 19.24 -1.60 -17.64
N GLN A 219 20.33 -0.86 -17.50
CA GLN A 219 21.10 -0.80 -16.27
C GLN A 219 20.95 0.61 -15.70
N ALA A 220 20.41 0.69 -14.50
CA ALA A 220 20.30 1.92 -13.73
C ALA A 220 21.34 1.90 -12.62
N ASP A 221 22.34 2.75 -12.74
CA ASP A 221 23.41 2.91 -11.77
C ASP A 221 23.15 4.13 -10.90
N TYR A 222 23.29 3.96 -9.59
CA TYR A 222 23.26 5.05 -8.62
C TYR A 222 24.55 5.08 -7.82
N PHE A 223 25.53 5.81 -8.35
CA PHE A 223 26.89 5.85 -7.84
C PHE A 223 27.01 6.34 -6.39
N LEU A 224 26.09 7.18 -5.92
CA LEU A 224 26.12 7.69 -4.54
C LEU A 224 25.80 6.61 -3.49
N GLN A 225 25.06 5.56 -3.85
CA GLN A 225 24.71 4.44 -2.96
C GLN A 225 25.41 3.13 -3.32
N ASP A 226 26.34 3.14 -4.28
CA ASP A 226 26.99 1.93 -4.83
C ASP A 226 25.95 0.84 -5.19
N TYR A 227 24.89 1.27 -5.88
CA TYR A 227 23.73 0.43 -6.18
C TYR A 227 23.47 0.41 -7.68
N THR A 228 23.38 -0.79 -8.24
CA THR A 228 23.09 -1.05 -9.65
C THR A 228 21.84 -1.92 -9.74
N LEU A 229 20.82 -1.45 -10.45
CA LEU A 229 19.58 -2.19 -10.72
C LEU A 229 19.49 -2.57 -12.20
N LEU A 230 19.22 -3.84 -12.48
CA LEU A 230 18.90 -4.29 -13.83
C LEU A 230 17.40 -4.28 -14.04
N ILE A 231 16.95 -3.58 -15.07
CA ILE A 231 15.53 -3.40 -15.39
C ILE A 231 15.25 -4.07 -16.73
N ASN A 232 14.45 -5.13 -16.69
CA ASN A 232 13.91 -5.78 -17.88
C ASN A 232 12.63 -5.09 -18.32
N ILE A 233 12.54 -4.70 -19.59
CA ILE A 233 11.38 -4.03 -20.17
C ILE A 233 10.48 -5.05 -20.84
N LEU A 234 9.28 -5.23 -20.32
CA LEU A 234 8.21 -5.96 -21.01
C LEU A 234 7.32 -4.98 -21.75
N HIS A 235 7.29 -5.11 -23.07
CA HIS A 235 6.42 -4.28 -23.88
C HIS A 235 4.98 -4.77 -23.78
N SER A 236 4.06 -3.89 -23.40
CA SER A 236 2.62 -4.14 -23.45
C SER A 236 1.87 -2.92 -23.99
N GLU A 237 0.89 -3.16 -24.86
CA GLU A 237 -0.09 -2.14 -25.25
C GLU A 237 -1.34 -2.18 -24.37
N ASP A 238 -1.59 -3.33 -23.75
CA ASP A 238 -2.77 -3.63 -22.93
C ASP A 238 -2.53 -3.27 -21.46
N LEU A 239 -2.24 -1.99 -21.19
CA LEU A 239 -2.25 -1.44 -19.83
C LEU A 239 -3.63 -0.89 -19.48
N ARG A 240 -4.00 -0.94 -18.20
CA ARG A 240 -5.25 -0.34 -17.72
C ARG A 240 -5.28 1.16 -18.07
N LYS A 241 -6.48 1.70 -18.32
CA LYS A 241 -6.64 3.15 -18.53
C LYS A 241 -6.03 3.88 -17.33
N ASP A 242 -5.18 4.87 -17.61
CA ASP A 242 -4.45 5.71 -16.65
C ASP A 242 -3.20 5.08 -15.99
N VAL A 243 -2.76 3.89 -16.41
CA VAL A 243 -1.50 3.27 -15.95
C VAL A 243 -0.42 3.36 -17.02
N GLU A 244 0.69 4.02 -16.70
CA GLU A 244 1.83 4.20 -17.62
C GLU A 244 2.84 3.03 -17.58
N PHE A 245 2.96 2.37 -16.43
CA PHE A 245 3.82 1.19 -16.23
C PHE A 245 3.37 0.37 -15.00
N GLU A 246 3.74 -0.91 -14.97
CA GLU A 246 3.54 -1.81 -13.83
C GLU A 246 4.83 -2.60 -13.55
N VAL A 247 5.15 -2.84 -12.28
CA VAL A 247 6.31 -3.68 -11.90
C VAL A 247 5.82 -5.11 -11.72
N VAL A 248 6.36 -6.04 -12.51
CA VAL A 248 5.99 -7.46 -12.44
C VAL A 248 6.56 -8.07 -11.17
N GLY A 249 5.70 -8.66 -10.35
CA GLY A 249 6.07 -9.26 -9.07
C GLY A 249 5.84 -8.37 -7.85
N ASP A 250 5.53 -7.08 -8.06
CA ASP A 250 4.80 -6.31 -7.04
C ASP A 250 3.37 -6.86 -7.04
N ALA A 251 3.04 -7.68 -6.05
CA ALA A 251 1.64 -7.93 -5.74
C ALA A 251 0.96 -6.55 -5.56
N PRO A 252 -0.23 -6.31 -6.10
CA PRO A 252 -0.90 -5.03 -5.90
C PRO A 252 -1.11 -4.82 -4.39
N GLU A 253 -0.33 -3.93 -3.77
CA GLU A 253 -0.66 -3.36 -2.48
C GLU A 253 -1.95 -2.56 -2.67
N LYS A 254 -3.08 -3.22 -2.37
CA LYS A 254 -4.36 -2.66 -1.94
C LYS A 254 -5.34 -3.79 -1.65
N VAL A 255 -5.16 -4.44 -0.49
CA VAL A 255 -6.30 -4.93 0.27
C VAL A 255 -6.52 -3.92 1.40
N GLY A 256 -7.12 -2.78 1.06
CA GLY A 256 -7.85 -2.04 2.08
C GLY A 256 -8.99 -2.93 2.58
N PRO A 257 -9.39 -2.86 3.87
CA PRO A 257 -10.51 -3.64 4.35
C PRO A 257 -11.73 -3.37 3.46
N LYS A 258 -12.26 -4.42 2.84
CA LYS A 258 -13.60 -4.38 2.23
C LYS A 258 -14.55 -3.98 3.36
N GLN A 259 -15.18 -2.82 3.21
CA GLN A 259 -16.25 -2.41 4.11
C GLN A 259 -17.38 -3.43 3.96
N ALA A 260 -17.63 -4.19 5.03
CA ALA A 260 -18.91 -4.85 5.20
C ALA A 260 -19.94 -3.75 5.52
N GLU A 261 -20.99 -3.66 4.71
CA GLU A 261 -22.16 -2.83 4.97
C GLU A 261 -22.93 -3.43 6.14
N ASP A 262 -22.69 -2.94 7.36
CA ASP A 262 -23.55 -3.27 8.50
C ASP A 262 -24.78 -2.36 8.51
N VAL A 263 -25.88 -2.94 8.07
CA VAL A 263 -27.24 -2.41 8.19
C VAL A 263 -27.58 -2.25 9.68
N ALA A 264 -27.83 -1.00 10.06
CA ALA A 264 -28.36 -0.63 11.37
C ALA A 264 -29.57 -1.47 11.78
N LYS A 265 -29.48 -2.12 12.95
CA LYS A 265 -30.64 -2.48 13.77
C LYS A 265 -30.39 -2.14 15.23
N SER A 266 -31.19 -1.19 15.72
CA SER A 266 -31.27 -0.76 17.11
C SER A 266 -31.80 -1.88 18.00
N ILE A 267 -31.16 -2.16 19.13
CA ILE A 267 -31.87 -2.61 20.35
C ILE A 267 -31.18 -1.99 21.59
N THR A 268 -32.02 -1.38 22.42
CA THR A 268 -31.79 -0.63 23.66
C THR A 268 -31.47 -1.50 24.90
N ASN A 269 -30.67 -0.92 25.82
CA ASN A 269 -30.64 -1.03 27.29
C ASN A 269 -30.77 -2.39 28.02
N GLY A 270 -29.83 -2.62 28.96
CA GLY A 270 -30.02 -3.55 30.08
C GLY A 270 -28.77 -3.77 30.93
N SER A 271 -28.49 -2.84 31.85
CA SER A 271 -27.56 -3.03 32.96
C SER A 271 -28.08 -4.10 33.93
N ASN A 272 -27.24 -5.06 34.34
CA ASN A 272 -27.17 -5.39 35.77
C ASN A 272 -25.85 -6.09 36.16
N ASP A 273 -25.37 -5.65 37.30
CA ASP A 273 -24.18 -6.04 38.04
C ASP A 273 -24.37 -7.41 38.72
N GLY A 274 -23.31 -8.18 38.91
CA GLY A 274 -23.39 -9.52 39.49
C GLY A 274 -22.03 -10.18 39.74
N THR A 275 -21.61 -10.12 40.99
CA THR A 275 -20.27 -10.38 41.51
C THR A 275 -20.01 -11.88 41.81
N GLN A 276 -18.77 -12.32 41.51
CA GLN A 276 -17.92 -13.22 42.33
C GLN A 276 -18.09 -14.78 42.31
N PRO A 277 -17.08 -15.57 42.81
CA PRO A 277 -16.41 -16.63 42.04
C PRO A 277 -16.32 -18.01 42.75
N SER A 278 -15.72 -19.03 42.12
CA SER A 278 -15.13 -20.25 42.74
C SER A 278 -14.22 -20.94 41.70
N THR A 279 -12.91 -21.14 41.86
CA THR A 279 -12.19 -22.26 42.54
C THR A 279 -12.79 -23.64 42.18
N SER A 280 -12.11 -24.68 41.68
CA SER A 280 -10.76 -25.22 41.96
C SER A 280 -10.37 -26.31 40.93
N THR A 281 -9.06 -26.47 40.69
CA THR A 281 -8.26 -27.70 40.44
C THR A 281 -8.93 -29.05 40.11
N ALA A 282 -8.44 -29.75 39.06
CA ALA A 282 -7.62 -30.98 39.16
C ALA A 282 -7.32 -31.60 37.77
N GLN A 283 -6.17 -32.26 37.67
CA GLN A 283 -5.59 -32.98 36.51
C GLN A 283 -6.19 -34.39 36.36
N GLU A 284 -6.10 -34.95 35.15
CA GLU A 284 -5.79 -36.36 34.77
C GLU A 284 -5.98 -36.44 33.22
N GLN A 285 -4.93 -36.46 32.41
CA GLN A 285 -4.22 -37.64 31.84
C GLN A 285 -5.14 -38.75 31.34
N ASP A 286 -5.22 -38.91 30.02
CA ASP A 286 -5.33 -40.21 29.34
C ASP A 286 -4.74 -40.09 27.92
N ASP A 287 -3.67 -40.85 27.69
CA ASP A 287 -3.07 -41.18 26.38
C ASP A 287 -3.78 -42.41 25.78
N VAL A 288 -3.40 -42.79 24.55
CA VAL A 288 -3.54 -44.14 23.90
C VAL A 288 -4.84 -44.27 23.06
N LEU A 289 -4.90 -44.68 21.77
CA LEU A 289 -4.02 -45.43 20.86
C LEU A 289 -4.37 -45.15 19.38
N ILE A 290 -3.36 -45.28 18.52
CA ILE A 290 -3.39 -45.34 17.05
C ILE A 290 -4.00 -46.68 16.58
N VAL A 291 -4.78 -46.65 15.50
CA VAL A 291 -5.07 -47.83 14.67
C VAL A 291 -4.94 -47.43 13.20
N ASP A 292 -3.86 -47.87 12.57
CA ASP A 292 -3.70 -47.92 11.11
C ASP A 292 -4.44 -49.14 10.55
N SER A 293 -5.03 -49.00 9.38
CA SER A 293 -5.32 -50.12 8.48
C SER A 293 -5.44 -49.60 7.05
N ASP A 294 -4.36 -49.81 6.29
CA ASP A 294 -4.31 -49.75 4.82
C ASP A 294 -5.10 -50.93 4.22
N GLU A 295 -5.81 -50.71 3.11
CA GLU A 295 -5.92 -51.69 2.01
C GLU A 295 -6.13 -50.97 0.66
N GLU A 296 -5.18 -51.15 -0.27
CA GLU A 296 -5.34 -50.95 -1.71
C GLU A 296 -5.81 -52.27 -2.36
N ASP A 297 -6.64 -52.23 -3.41
CA ASP A 297 -6.41 -53.07 -4.59
C ASP A 297 -7.25 -52.73 -5.85
N SER A 298 -6.51 -52.53 -6.96
CA SER A 298 -6.68 -53.02 -8.34
C SER A 298 -7.90 -52.72 -9.27
N SER A 299 -7.61 -51.91 -10.30
CA SER A 299 -7.88 -52.01 -11.76
C SER A 299 -9.09 -52.78 -12.37
N LYS A 300 -9.80 -52.14 -13.33
CA LYS A 300 -9.96 -52.55 -14.77
C LYS A 300 -10.86 -51.59 -15.61
N ASN A 301 -10.47 -51.44 -16.88
CA ASN A 301 -11.00 -50.58 -17.96
C ASN A 301 -12.40 -50.96 -18.50
N ALA A 302 -13.18 -49.98 -18.99
CA ALA A 302 -13.55 -49.80 -20.42
C ALA A 302 -14.80 -48.91 -20.65
N ASP A 303 -14.67 -48.00 -21.62
CA ASP A 303 -15.67 -47.33 -22.50
C ASP A 303 -17.01 -46.81 -21.95
N VAL A 304 -17.15 -45.48 -21.92
CA VAL A 304 -18.46 -44.80 -22.07
C VAL A 304 -18.33 -43.58 -22.98
N SER A 305 -19.31 -43.48 -23.88
CA SER A 305 -19.52 -42.57 -25.02
C SER A 305 -19.62 -41.07 -24.70
N GLU A 306 -19.42 -40.24 -25.75
CA GLU A 306 -19.35 -38.76 -25.79
C GLU A 306 -20.57 -37.96 -25.27
N GLU A 307 -21.45 -38.52 -24.43
CA GLU A 307 -22.66 -37.84 -23.90
C GLU A 307 -22.58 -37.44 -22.42
N GLU A 308 -21.40 -37.45 -21.79
CA GLU A 308 -21.19 -37.05 -20.38
C GLU A 308 -20.56 -35.65 -20.17
N ARG A 309 -20.53 -34.78 -21.19
CA ARG A 309 -19.79 -33.50 -21.10
C ARG A 309 -20.52 -32.33 -20.41
N MET A 310 -21.72 -32.53 -19.84
CA MET A 310 -22.49 -31.42 -19.24
C MET A 310 -23.15 -31.64 -17.87
N LEU A 311 -22.96 -32.78 -17.18
CA LEU A 311 -23.45 -32.93 -15.79
C LEU A 311 -22.55 -33.85 -14.96
N ARG A 312 -21.43 -33.32 -14.46
CA ARG A 312 -20.77 -33.81 -13.24
C ARG A 312 -20.31 -32.62 -12.40
N THR A 313 -21.19 -32.15 -11.54
CA THR A 313 -20.88 -31.33 -10.38
C THR A 313 -19.99 -32.13 -9.43
N GLY A 314 -18.89 -31.53 -8.93
CA GLY A 314 -18.34 -31.91 -7.63
C GLY A 314 -16.89 -32.38 -7.50
N GLN A 315 -16.00 -32.14 -8.47
CA GLN A 315 -14.55 -32.24 -8.22
C GLN A 315 -13.96 -30.83 -8.12
N LYS A 316 -13.93 -30.29 -6.90
CA LYS A 316 -13.11 -29.12 -6.57
C LYS A 316 -11.68 -29.62 -6.30
N GLU A 317 -10.85 -29.67 -7.34
CA GLU A 317 -9.42 -29.44 -7.16
C GLU A 317 -9.18 -27.92 -7.19
N GLU A 318 -9.68 -27.21 -6.17
CA GLU A 318 -9.31 -25.81 -5.93
C GLU A 318 -8.11 -25.82 -4.98
N LEU A 319 -6.95 -25.45 -5.50
CA LEU A 319 -5.68 -25.46 -4.76
C LEU A 319 -5.61 -24.40 -3.65
N ASP A 320 -6.49 -23.39 -3.65
CA ASP A 320 -6.61 -22.38 -2.59
C ASP A 320 -8.09 -22.01 -2.39
N ASP A 321 -8.79 -22.68 -1.46
CA ASP A 321 -10.14 -22.31 -1.02
C ASP A 321 -10.05 -21.64 0.36
N VAL A 322 -10.19 -20.31 0.41
CA VAL A 322 -10.24 -19.54 1.66
C VAL A 322 -11.65 -19.01 1.83
N ILE A 323 -12.39 -19.60 2.78
CA ILE A 323 -13.74 -19.17 3.14
C ILE A 323 -13.63 -18.25 4.36
N ALA A 324 -13.93 -16.97 4.17
CA ALA A 324 -14.15 -16.06 5.29
C ALA A 324 -15.48 -16.46 5.96
N LEU A 325 -15.40 -16.87 7.22
CA LEU A 325 -16.56 -17.31 7.99
C LEU A 325 -17.17 -16.20 8.86
N ASP A 326 -16.48 -15.07 9.00
CA ASP A 326 -16.92 -13.81 9.60
C ASP A 326 -16.00 -12.68 9.14
#